data_AF-A0A8S8XKQ8-F1
#
_entry.id   AF-A0A8S8XKQ8-F1
#
_cell.length_a   1.000
_cell.length_b   1.000
_cell.length_c   1.000
_cell.angle_alpha   90.00
_cell.angle_beta   90.00
_cell.angle_gamma   90.00
#
_symmetry.space_group_name_H-M   'P 1'
#
loop_
_entity.id
_entity.type
_entity.pdbx_description
1 polymer ?
#
loop_
_entity_poly.entity_id
_entity_poly.type
_entity_poly.pdbx_seq_one_letter_code
_entity_poly.pdbx_strand_id
1 'polypeptide(L)'
;MRWKLLLLSLIVVILSPLNQAETTIVDEEGDFTLQWQLDLGEVYVSTKPITTGDTIYVRSSSSTLSKGVPSVYSISLDGTENWRVENPNSTMSDMAPLVYVESGSGGCGSWPNMILVGWSDGLFQALNPDNGAVLWQYSTEVITWGITGSMLVESETVTLPTRKGLDQLCLNGDLIFTQETGIGWRNGVTYAAGAYWVGDETGNIWAVTSNNSTSYNIGQGKLRHPPVELDNGDLLIHLQTSIGSTVYRFDTTSHSTSLIMNSGSGPGIPILVNDYIITIDSQQITSISCNQKCSVIDSEEFRSNGEISEVFGSIIAPRNTVEGGYGLFELQTSGELDSLEMLRFSDDWYGTAGVESWINNGQNYQLFVNDNANVKLYSTNFTVESVTEENSDWRIILVLLCALILISATSINLLRERFLSAFKYFILFTTILLYFTMADVIQAWSQIINEEQEASNAWDDEWPEEWLGTQIVVFEFSDRIVIAGGLLDYETVLDLTEAAAHQQGLTLQITESSLGKYLVSIDDVAGEGWEYDVNGQPGTLSAEYRNIDSDSIILWRQL
;
A
#
# COMPACT_ATOMS: atom_id res chain seq x y z
N MET A 1 -0.85 57.05 27.85
CA MET A 1 -1.65 55.92 27.31
C MET A 1 -0.96 55.24 26.12
N ARG A 2 -0.45 56.00 25.13
CA ARG A 2 0.22 55.47 23.92
C ARG A 2 1.46 54.59 24.17
N TRP A 3 2.30 54.91 25.16
CA TRP A 3 3.50 54.12 25.46
C TRP A 3 3.20 52.71 26.02
N LYS A 4 2.12 52.57 26.81
CA LYS A 4 1.72 51.26 27.38
C LYS A 4 1.12 50.34 26.31
N LEU A 5 0.43 50.90 25.33
CA LEU A 5 -0.07 50.17 24.15
C LEU A 5 1.07 49.74 23.23
N LEU A 6 2.09 50.59 23.03
CA LEU A 6 3.29 50.27 22.26
C LEU A 6 4.11 49.14 22.89
N LEU A 7 4.24 49.14 24.23
CA LEU A 7 4.94 48.07 24.95
C LEU A 7 4.18 46.74 24.86
N LEU A 8 2.84 46.78 24.92
CA LEU A 8 1.99 45.60 24.79
C LEU A 8 2.06 45.03 23.37
N SER A 9 2.04 45.88 22.34
CA SER A 9 2.20 45.43 20.94
C SER A 9 3.59 44.87 20.66
N LEU A 10 4.63 45.42 21.29
CA LEU A 10 5.99 44.90 21.13
C LEU A 10 6.14 43.51 21.77
N ILE A 11 5.52 43.30 22.94
CA ILE A 11 5.50 42.00 23.63
C ILE A 11 4.68 40.97 22.82
N VAL A 12 3.57 41.37 22.21
CA VAL A 12 2.77 40.49 21.32
C VAL A 12 3.55 40.09 20.07
N VAL A 13 4.34 40.99 19.48
CA VAL A 13 5.19 40.68 18.31
C VAL A 13 6.40 39.80 18.69
N ILE A 14 6.95 39.95 19.90
CA ILE A 14 8.06 39.12 20.40
C ILE A 14 7.58 37.72 20.86
N LEU A 15 6.32 37.59 21.28
CA LEU A 15 5.69 36.32 21.67
C LEU A 15 4.89 35.65 20.53
N SER A 16 4.82 36.27 19.36
CA SER A 16 4.30 35.60 18.16
C SER A 16 5.34 34.57 17.72
N PRO A 17 4.99 33.30 17.50
CA PRO A 17 5.93 32.36 16.92
C PRO A 17 6.32 32.90 15.55
N LEU A 18 7.59 33.30 15.42
CA LEU A 18 8.23 33.44 14.13
C LEU A 18 8.30 32.01 13.58
N ASN A 19 7.29 31.60 12.81
CA ASN A 19 7.39 30.43 11.95
C ASN A 19 8.53 30.73 10.97
N GLN A 20 9.75 30.36 11.34
CA GLN A 20 10.66 29.83 10.35
C GLN A 20 9.98 28.56 9.88
N ALA A 21 9.53 28.56 8.62
CA ALA A 21 9.33 27.31 7.93
C ALA A 21 10.70 26.63 7.86
N GLU A 22 11.02 25.85 8.88
CA GLU A 22 11.84 24.67 8.67
C GLU A 22 11.02 23.82 7.70
N THR A 23 11.48 23.75 6.45
CA THR A 23 11.21 22.60 5.61
C THR A 23 11.74 21.40 6.37
N THR A 24 10.87 20.78 7.18
CA THR A 24 11.01 19.39 7.58
C THR A 24 11.09 18.62 6.28
N ILE A 25 12.29 18.20 5.93
CA ILE A 25 12.47 17.01 5.10
C ILE A 25 11.80 15.91 5.92
N VAL A 26 10.66 15.47 5.42
CA VAL A 26 9.90 14.36 5.99
C VAL A 26 10.73 13.11 5.68
N ASP A 27 11.60 12.72 6.62
CA ASP A 27 12.05 11.34 6.74
C ASP A 27 10.89 10.54 7.39
N GLU A 28 9.84 10.25 6.62
CA GLU A 28 8.80 9.27 7.01
C GLU A 28 9.07 7.94 6.32
N GLU A 29 10.14 7.27 6.71
CA GLU A 29 10.23 5.83 6.54
C GLU A 29 9.49 5.17 7.71
N GLY A 30 8.18 5.00 7.55
CA GLY A 30 7.50 3.93 8.27
C GLY A 30 8.07 2.60 7.76
N ASP A 31 8.45 1.69 8.66
CA ASP A 31 8.89 0.36 8.26
C ASP A 31 7.78 -0.33 7.45
N PHE A 32 8.09 -0.74 6.22
CA PHE A 32 7.18 -1.52 5.39
C PHE A 32 7.04 -2.94 5.96
N THR A 33 5.81 -3.36 6.20
CA THR A 33 5.49 -4.71 6.68
C THR A 33 4.72 -5.47 5.60
N LEU A 34 5.06 -6.76 5.44
CA LEU A 34 4.33 -7.65 4.53
C LEU A 34 2.90 -7.81 5.03
N GLN A 35 1.92 -7.46 4.20
CA GLN A 35 0.51 -7.66 4.50
C GLN A 35 0.06 -9.05 4.09
N TRP A 36 0.35 -9.43 2.85
CA TRP A 36 0.03 -10.74 2.31
C TRP A 36 0.88 -11.06 1.08
N GLN A 37 0.89 -12.35 0.74
CA GLN A 37 1.49 -12.88 -0.47
C GLN A 37 0.47 -13.80 -1.17
N LEU A 38 0.40 -13.68 -2.49
CA LEU A 38 -0.48 -14.47 -3.35
C LEU A 38 0.34 -15.12 -4.48
N ASP A 39 0.18 -16.42 -4.64
CA ASP A 39 0.71 -17.19 -5.77
C ASP A 39 -0.42 -17.40 -6.80
N LEU A 40 -0.26 -16.84 -8.00
CA LEU A 40 -1.27 -16.95 -9.08
C LEU A 40 -1.15 -18.27 -9.88
N GLY A 41 -0.23 -19.16 -9.50
CA GLY A 41 0.02 -20.45 -10.13
C GLY A 41 1.11 -20.41 -11.20
N GLU A 42 1.13 -21.39 -12.10
CA GLU A 42 2.20 -21.54 -13.12
C GLU A 42 2.13 -20.54 -14.30
N VAL A 43 1.44 -19.41 -14.10
CA VAL A 43 1.40 -18.28 -15.06
C VAL A 43 2.61 -17.36 -14.88
N TYR A 44 2.80 -16.44 -15.83
CA TYR A 44 3.88 -15.46 -15.79
C TYR A 44 3.32 -14.06 -15.60
N VAL A 45 4.01 -13.20 -14.84
CA VAL A 45 3.69 -11.76 -14.75
C VAL A 45 4.93 -10.97 -15.13
N SER A 46 4.84 -10.16 -16.18
CA SER A 46 6.00 -9.47 -16.77
C SER A 46 5.83 -7.96 -16.90
N THR A 47 4.70 -7.42 -16.45
CA THR A 47 4.37 -5.99 -16.49
C THR A 47 4.00 -5.51 -15.10
N LYS A 48 4.36 -4.28 -14.75
CA LYS A 48 3.98 -3.65 -13.49
C LYS A 48 2.44 -3.73 -13.29
N PRO A 49 1.95 -4.21 -12.14
CA PRO A 49 0.53 -4.11 -11.79
C PRO A 49 0.08 -2.66 -11.66
N ILE A 50 -1.21 -2.40 -11.71
CA ILE A 50 -1.75 -1.04 -11.50
C ILE A 50 -2.77 -1.04 -10.36
N THR A 51 -2.96 0.11 -9.72
CA THR A 51 -3.91 0.26 -8.61
C THR A 51 -4.87 1.42 -8.80
N THR A 52 -6.07 1.29 -8.24
CA THR A 52 -7.07 2.35 -8.18
C THR A 52 -7.81 2.29 -6.85
N GLY A 53 -7.57 3.25 -5.96
CA GLY A 53 -8.13 3.24 -4.60
C GLY A 53 -7.76 1.95 -3.86
N ASP A 54 -8.76 1.12 -3.57
CA ASP A 54 -8.62 -0.12 -2.81
C ASP A 54 -8.47 -1.39 -3.68
N THR A 55 -8.30 -1.23 -5.00
CA THR A 55 -8.22 -2.35 -5.94
C THR A 55 -6.89 -2.40 -6.66
N ILE A 56 -6.31 -3.60 -6.70
CA ILE A 56 -5.10 -3.97 -7.42
C ILE A 56 -5.49 -4.75 -8.68
N TYR A 57 -4.89 -4.41 -9.81
CA TYR A 57 -5.03 -5.14 -11.05
C TYR A 57 -3.71 -5.76 -11.47
N VAL A 58 -3.68 -7.08 -11.55
CA VAL A 58 -2.51 -7.85 -12.00
C VAL A 58 -2.86 -8.50 -13.32
N ARG A 59 -1.91 -8.49 -14.25
CA ARG A 59 -2.04 -9.21 -15.51
C ARG A 59 -1.06 -10.37 -15.57
N SER A 60 -1.56 -11.54 -15.90
CA SER A 60 -0.74 -12.71 -16.19
C SER A 60 -0.73 -13.07 -17.68
N SER A 61 0.30 -13.82 -18.06
CA SER A 61 0.48 -14.42 -19.37
C SER A 61 0.79 -15.90 -19.23
N SER A 62 0.64 -16.63 -20.32
CA SER A 62 0.97 -18.06 -20.35
C SER A 62 1.42 -18.45 -21.75
N SER A 63 2.44 -19.31 -21.80
CA SER A 63 2.93 -19.89 -23.06
C SER A 63 2.14 -21.13 -23.49
N THR A 64 1.42 -21.78 -22.57
CA THR A 64 0.58 -22.95 -22.84
C THR A 64 -0.59 -23.02 -21.88
N LEU A 65 -1.78 -23.40 -22.37
CA LEU A 65 -2.97 -23.56 -21.52
C LEU A 65 -2.80 -24.57 -20.38
N SER A 66 -1.84 -25.49 -20.48
CA SER A 66 -1.52 -26.45 -19.42
C SER A 66 -0.93 -25.81 -18.16
N LYS A 67 -0.29 -24.65 -18.29
CA LYS A 67 0.33 -23.90 -17.19
C LYS A 67 -0.60 -22.84 -16.59
N GLY A 68 -1.75 -22.61 -17.22
CA GLY A 68 -2.69 -21.58 -16.82
C GLY A 68 -3.17 -20.75 -18.00
N VAL A 69 -4.23 -19.99 -17.75
CA VAL A 69 -4.88 -19.14 -18.75
C VAL A 69 -4.44 -17.69 -18.51
N PRO A 70 -3.94 -16.97 -19.54
CA PRO A 70 -3.66 -15.54 -19.45
C PRO A 70 -4.88 -14.80 -18.92
N SER A 71 -4.68 -13.99 -17.88
CA SER A 71 -5.79 -13.42 -17.12
C SER A 71 -5.50 -12.00 -16.65
N VAL A 72 -6.56 -11.22 -16.46
CA VAL A 72 -6.54 -9.99 -15.66
C VAL A 72 -7.29 -10.27 -14.37
N TYR A 73 -6.62 -10.02 -13.25
CA TYR A 73 -7.13 -10.22 -11.90
C TYR A 73 -7.46 -8.86 -11.30
N SER A 74 -8.56 -8.78 -10.56
CA SER A 74 -8.85 -7.71 -9.62
C SER A 74 -8.75 -8.26 -8.21
N ILE A 75 -7.92 -7.64 -7.39
CA ILE A 75 -7.58 -8.07 -6.04
C ILE A 75 -7.78 -6.91 -5.08
N SER A 76 -8.44 -7.15 -3.95
CA SER A 76 -8.62 -6.16 -2.89
C SER A 76 -7.35 -6.02 -2.04
N LEU A 77 -7.23 -4.93 -1.26
CA LEU A 77 -6.07 -4.69 -0.40
C LEU A 77 -5.84 -5.77 0.68
N ASP A 78 -6.84 -6.59 0.97
CA ASP A 78 -6.75 -7.74 1.88
C ASP A 78 -6.25 -9.03 1.19
N GLY A 79 -6.00 -8.99 -0.12
CA GLY A 79 -5.55 -10.14 -0.92
C GLY A 79 -6.69 -10.96 -1.53
N THR A 80 -7.96 -10.56 -1.35
CA THR A 80 -9.12 -11.28 -1.90
C THR A 80 -9.29 -10.99 -3.40
N GLU A 81 -9.41 -12.03 -4.24
CA GLU A 81 -9.77 -11.88 -5.65
C GLU A 81 -11.25 -11.46 -5.78
N ASN A 82 -11.49 -10.29 -6.39
CA ASN A 82 -12.84 -9.78 -6.66
C ASN A 82 -13.43 -10.38 -7.93
N TRP A 83 -12.64 -10.39 -9.01
CA TRP A 83 -13.02 -10.94 -10.30
C TRP A 83 -11.79 -11.26 -11.15
N ARG A 84 -11.99 -12.07 -12.18
CA ARG A 84 -10.99 -12.45 -13.18
C ARG A 84 -11.56 -12.46 -14.58
N VAL A 85 -10.80 -11.94 -15.55
CA VAL A 85 -11.09 -12.05 -16.98
C VAL A 85 -10.00 -12.87 -17.64
N GLU A 86 -10.38 -13.99 -18.25
CA GLU A 86 -9.46 -14.93 -18.89
C GLU A 86 -9.49 -14.79 -20.42
N ASN A 87 -8.32 -14.90 -21.07
CA ASN A 87 -8.22 -15.04 -22.52
C ASN A 87 -7.37 -16.25 -22.93
N PRO A 88 -7.99 -17.41 -23.23
CA PRO A 88 -7.27 -18.62 -23.63
C PRO A 88 -6.60 -18.55 -25.00
N ASN A 89 -6.91 -17.54 -25.82
CA ASN A 89 -6.27 -17.35 -27.12
C ASN A 89 -4.96 -16.57 -27.02
N SER A 90 -4.72 -15.87 -25.90
CA SER A 90 -3.53 -15.02 -25.69
C SER A 90 -2.29 -15.83 -25.28
N THR A 91 -1.90 -16.83 -26.08
CA THR A 91 -0.91 -17.87 -25.69
C THR A 91 0.56 -17.43 -25.74
N MET A 92 0.85 -16.14 -25.64
CA MET A 92 2.22 -15.65 -25.67
C MET A 92 2.60 -14.99 -24.33
N SER A 93 3.89 -15.04 -23.98
CA SER A 93 4.38 -14.61 -22.67
C SER A 93 4.52 -13.09 -22.51
N ASP A 94 4.82 -12.36 -23.60
CA ASP A 94 4.96 -10.91 -23.55
C ASP A 94 3.60 -10.24 -23.75
N MET A 95 3.19 -9.42 -22.79
CA MET A 95 1.90 -8.73 -22.77
C MET A 95 2.11 -7.22 -22.77
N ALA A 96 1.12 -6.48 -23.28
CA ALA A 96 1.05 -5.04 -23.05
C ALA A 96 0.73 -4.75 -21.58
N PRO A 97 1.30 -3.70 -20.98
CA PRO A 97 0.92 -3.26 -19.63
C PRO A 97 -0.55 -2.84 -19.60
N LEU A 98 -1.16 -2.98 -18.42
CA LEU A 98 -2.52 -2.48 -18.16
C LEU A 98 -2.51 -0.96 -18.08
N VAL A 99 -3.61 -0.32 -18.47
CA VAL A 99 -3.81 1.12 -18.27
C VAL A 99 -5.18 1.36 -17.68
N TYR A 100 -5.25 2.07 -16.56
CA TYR A 100 -6.51 2.58 -16.03
C TYR A 100 -6.86 3.92 -16.67
N VAL A 101 -8.13 4.11 -16.98
CA VAL A 101 -8.68 5.34 -17.52
C VAL A 101 -9.89 5.76 -16.70
N GLU A 102 -9.85 6.99 -16.17
CA GLU A 102 -10.98 7.58 -15.47
C GLU A 102 -12.12 7.93 -16.44
N SER A 103 -13.34 7.88 -15.91
CA SER A 103 -14.55 8.26 -16.64
C SER A 103 -14.46 9.70 -17.08
N GLY A 104 -14.93 9.96 -18.30
CA GLY A 104 -14.83 11.28 -18.89
C GLY A 104 -15.83 11.47 -20.01
N SER A 105 -15.82 12.69 -20.55
CA SER A 105 -16.60 13.03 -21.72
C SER A 105 -15.88 14.10 -22.55
N GLY A 106 -15.97 13.98 -23.88
CA GLY A 106 -15.31 14.87 -24.82
C GLY A 106 -15.91 14.78 -26.23
N GLY A 107 -15.10 15.14 -27.23
CA GLY A 107 -15.40 14.95 -28.65
C GLY A 107 -15.56 13.48 -29.04
N CYS A 108 -14.89 12.57 -28.33
CA CYS A 108 -15.06 11.12 -28.45
C CYS A 108 -16.32 10.54 -27.75
N GLY A 109 -17.23 11.39 -27.29
CA GLY A 109 -18.42 10.98 -26.52
C GLY A 109 -18.12 10.82 -25.04
N SER A 110 -18.83 9.93 -24.35
CA SER A 110 -18.64 9.65 -22.92
C SER A 110 -18.16 8.22 -22.70
N TRP A 111 -17.24 8.03 -21.76
CA TRP A 111 -16.73 6.73 -21.37
C TRP A 111 -16.73 6.60 -19.83
N PRO A 112 -16.96 5.39 -19.28
CA PRO A 112 -16.87 5.14 -17.85
C PRO A 112 -15.41 4.93 -17.42
N ASN A 113 -15.18 4.70 -16.13
CA ASN A 113 -13.91 4.16 -15.65
C ASN A 113 -13.66 2.81 -16.33
N MET A 114 -12.42 2.54 -16.74
CA MET A 114 -12.09 1.31 -17.43
C MET A 114 -10.62 0.90 -17.30
N ILE A 115 -10.38 -0.40 -17.42
CA ILE A 115 -9.05 -0.99 -17.57
C ILE A 115 -8.87 -1.37 -19.04
N LEU A 116 -7.86 -0.80 -19.69
CA LEU A 116 -7.51 -1.11 -21.07
C LEU A 116 -6.53 -2.29 -21.11
N VAL A 117 -6.83 -3.27 -21.96
CA VAL A 117 -6.09 -4.53 -22.04
C VAL A 117 -5.80 -4.89 -23.49
N GLY A 118 -4.52 -4.96 -23.86
CA GLY A 118 -4.07 -5.45 -25.17
C GLY A 118 -3.52 -6.87 -25.10
N TRP A 119 -4.18 -7.84 -25.73
CA TRP A 119 -3.83 -9.27 -25.71
C TRP A 119 -2.91 -9.68 -26.87
N SER A 120 -2.12 -10.76 -26.67
CA SER A 120 -1.20 -11.23 -27.72
C SER A 120 -1.90 -11.89 -28.90
N ASP A 121 -3.20 -12.11 -28.84
CA ASP A 121 -4.05 -12.56 -29.95
C ASP A 121 -4.64 -11.37 -30.74
N GLY A 122 -4.20 -10.15 -30.48
CA GLY A 122 -4.64 -8.94 -31.18
C GLY A 122 -5.96 -8.38 -30.68
N LEU A 123 -6.54 -8.95 -29.61
CA LEU A 123 -7.73 -8.40 -28.98
C LEU A 123 -7.36 -7.22 -28.08
N PHE A 124 -8.02 -6.09 -28.26
CA PHE A 124 -7.96 -4.93 -27.39
C PHE A 124 -9.32 -4.74 -26.71
N GLN A 125 -9.35 -4.60 -25.39
CA GLN A 125 -10.61 -4.49 -24.63
C GLN A 125 -10.53 -3.37 -23.61
N ALA A 126 -11.67 -2.73 -23.38
CA ALA A 126 -11.94 -1.99 -22.17
C ALA A 126 -12.79 -2.85 -21.23
N LEU A 127 -12.31 -3.05 -20.01
CA LEU A 127 -12.99 -3.79 -18.97
C LEU A 127 -13.53 -2.83 -17.92
N ASN A 128 -14.71 -3.13 -17.39
CA ASN A 128 -15.25 -2.45 -16.22
C ASN A 128 -14.38 -2.79 -14.99
N PRO A 129 -13.82 -1.80 -14.28
CA PRO A 129 -12.91 -2.04 -13.15
C PRO A 129 -13.58 -2.74 -11.95
N ASP A 130 -14.89 -2.64 -11.80
CA ASP A 130 -15.64 -3.16 -10.65
C ASP A 130 -15.99 -4.65 -10.79
N ASN A 131 -16.14 -5.15 -12.03
CA ASN A 131 -16.66 -6.51 -12.26
C ASN A 131 -16.04 -7.26 -13.46
N GLY A 132 -15.08 -6.65 -14.16
CA GLY A 132 -14.41 -7.26 -15.32
C GLY A 132 -15.27 -7.36 -16.58
N ALA A 133 -16.49 -6.82 -16.61
CA ALA A 133 -17.34 -6.88 -17.79
C ALA A 133 -16.73 -6.09 -18.96
N VAL A 134 -16.77 -6.66 -20.16
CA VAL A 134 -16.30 -5.98 -21.38
C VAL A 134 -17.23 -4.81 -21.71
N LEU A 135 -16.68 -3.60 -21.75
CA LEU A 135 -17.38 -2.37 -22.12
C LEU A 135 -17.40 -2.20 -23.64
N TRP A 136 -16.23 -2.35 -24.27
CA TRP A 136 -16.05 -2.41 -25.71
C TRP A 136 -14.78 -3.19 -26.05
N GLN A 137 -14.65 -3.58 -27.31
CA GLN A 137 -13.49 -4.31 -27.81
C GLN A 137 -13.19 -4.00 -29.27
N TYR A 138 -11.94 -4.17 -29.64
CA TYR A 138 -11.39 -3.95 -30.98
C TYR A 138 -10.37 -5.04 -31.30
N SER A 139 -10.20 -5.40 -32.57
CA SER A 139 -9.29 -6.48 -32.98
C SER A 139 -8.32 -6.01 -34.05
N THR A 140 -7.04 -6.31 -33.85
CA THR A 140 -5.95 -5.98 -34.77
C THR A 140 -5.48 -7.22 -35.56
N GLU A 141 -4.72 -7.01 -36.64
CA GLU A 141 -4.02 -8.10 -37.31
C GLU A 141 -3.00 -8.78 -36.37
N VAL A 142 -2.85 -10.10 -36.50
CA VAL A 142 -1.92 -10.92 -35.72
C VAL A 142 -0.91 -11.60 -36.65
N ILE A 143 0.38 -11.48 -36.34
CA ILE A 143 1.45 -12.17 -37.06
C ILE A 143 2.45 -12.71 -36.07
N THR A 144 2.22 -13.94 -35.65
CA THR A 144 2.87 -14.59 -34.49
C THR A 144 2.52 -13.92 -33.16
N TRP A 145 2.44 -12.58 -33.13
CA TRP A 145 2.11 -11.74 -31.98
C TRP A 145 1.02 -10.74 -32.37
N GLY A 146 0.14 -10.44 -31.43
CA GLY A 146 -0.82 -9.34 -31.47
C GLY A 146 -0.29 -8.12 -30.71
N ILE A 147 -1.04 -7.65 -29.72
CA ILE A 147 -0.70 -6.46 -28.94
C ILE A 147 0.19 -6.85 -27.77
N THR A 148 1.41 -6.32 -27.76
CA THR A 148 2.45 -6.66 -26.76
C THR A 148 3.16 -5.43 -26.20
N GLY A 149 2.82 -4.25 -26.71
CA GLY A 149 3.51 -3.00 -26.45
C GLY A 149 2.67 -2.04 -25.61
N SER A 150 3.32 -1.07 -24.97
CA SER A 150 2.61 -0.06 -24.19
C SER A 150 1.81 0.89 -25.09
N MET A 151 0.59 1.19 -24.64
CA MET A 151 -0.31 2.14 -25.28
C MET A 151 -0.16 3.53 -24.67
N LEU A 152 -0.45 4.55 -25.46
CA LEU A 152 -0.46 5.94 -25.02
C LEU A 152 -1.91 6.40 -24.88
N VAL A 153 -2.33 6.70 -23.66
CA VAL A 153 -3.64 7.34 -23.40
C VAL A 153 -3.45 8.85 -23.35
N GLU A 154 -4.26 9.54 -24.13
CA GLU A 154 -4.39 10.98 -24.12
C GLU A 154 -5.83 11.33 -23.71
N SER A 155 -6.11 12.61 -23.48
CA SER A 155 -7.37 13.10 -22.86
C SER A 155 -8.67 12.36 -23.22
N GLU A 156 -8.87 12.00 -24.50
CA GLU A 156 -10.08 11.30 -24.96
C GLU A 156 -9.80 10.13 -25.92
N THR A 157 -8.52 9.78 -26.12
CA THR A 157 -8.08 8.79 -27.11
C THR A 157 -7.05 7.85 -26.52
N VAL A 158 -6.97 6.65 -27.10
CA VAL A 158 -5.89 5.70 -26.86
C VAL A 158 -5.22 5.36 -28.17
N THR A 159 -3.90 5.46 -28.18
CA THR A 159 -3.05 5.10 -29.30
C THR A 159 -2.31 3.81 -28.94
N LEU A 160 -2.59 2.72 -29.64
CA LEU A 160 -1.97 1.42 -29.38
C LEU A 160 -1.05 0.97 -30.54
N PRO A 161 0.12 0.40 -30.22
CA PRO A 161 0.96 -0.25 -31.19
C PRO A 161 0.36 -1.61 -31.57
N THR A 162 0.18 -1.83 -32.87
CA THR A 162 -0.21 -3.13 -33.43
C THR A 162 1.02 -3.83 -33.99
N ARG A 163 0.85 -5.08 -34.45
CA ARG A 163 1.98 -5.87 -34.99
C ARG A 163 2.68 -5.23 -36.20
N LYS A 164 1.94 -4.45 -37.00
CA LYS A 164 2.39 -3.85 -38.26
C LYS A 164 2.05 -2.36 -38.35
N GLY A 165 1.78 -1.71 -37.24
CA GLY A 165 1.19 -0.39 -37.30
C GLY A 165 0.87 0.21 -35.96
N LEU A 166 0.04 1.23 -36.04
CA LEU A 166 -0.45 1.97 -34.92
C LEU A 166 -1.90 2.35 -35.22
N ASP A 167 -2.76 2.02 -34.28
CA ASP A 167 -4.17 2.35 -34.31
C ASP A 167 -4.45 3.38 -33.23
N GLN A 168 -5.27 4.37 -33.54
CA GLN A 168 -5.80 5.30 -32.57
C GLN A 168 -7.30 5.15 -32.48
N LEU A 169 -7.80 4.99 -31.26
CA LEU A 169 -9.21 4.88 -30.97
C LEU A 169 -9.64 6.00 -30.02
N CYS A 170 -10.89 6.41 -30.13
CA CYS A 170 -11.58 7.08 -29.06
C CYS A 170 -11.72 6.14 -27.85
N LEU A 171 -11.80 6.71 -26.64
CA LEU A 171 -12.03 5.95 -25.40
C LEU A 171 -13.41 5.27 -25.31
N ASN A 172 -14.32 5.55 -26.26
CA ASN A 172 -15.57 4.81 -26.44
C ASN A 172 -15.43 3.56 -27.34
N GLY A 173 -14.24 3.32 -27.91
CA GLY A 173 -13.94 2.19 -28.81
C GLY A 173 -14.03 2.50 -30.30
N ASP A 174 -14.38 3.73 -30.71
CA ASP A 174 -14.44 4.10 -32.14
C ASP A 174 -13.03 4.29 -32.73
N LEU A 175 -12.75 3.66 -33.86
CA LEU A 175 -11.48 3.84 -34.58
C LEU A 175 -11.39 5.23 -35.21
N ILE A 176 -10.30 5.95 -34.92
CA ILE A 176 -9.99 7.26 -35.51
C ILE A 176 -9.12 7.08 -36.75
N PHE A 177 -7.99 6.38 -36.62
CA PHE A 177 -7.12 6.07 -37.76
C PHE A 177 -6.29 4.81 -37.52
N THR A 178 -5.80 4.26 -38.62
CA THR A 178 -4.81 3.18 -38.67
C THR A 178 -3.69 3.61 -39.61
N GLN A 179 -2.43 3.38 -39.20
CA GLN A 179 -1.28 3.58 -40.06
C GLN A 179 -0.33 2.38 -39.99
N GLU A 180 0.20 2.00 -41.15
CA GLU A 180 1.18 0.92 -41.25
C GLU A 180 2.58 1.40 -40.84
N THR A 181 3.31 0.53 -40.17
CA THR A 181 4.71 0.71 -39.77
C THR A 181 5.48 -0.59 -40.02
N GLY A 182 6.72 -0.66 -39.55
CA GLY A 182 7.48 -1.91 -39.51
C GLY A 182 6.89 -2.92 -38.54
N ILE A 183 7.47 -4.12 -38.50
CA ILE A 183 7.05 -5.15 -37.57
C ILE A 183 7.47 -4.78 -36.14
N GLY A 184 6.52 -4.66 -35.22
CA GLY A 184 6.77 -4.34 -33.80
C GLY A 184 6.55 -5.54 -32.85
N TRP A 185 7.38 -5.66 -31.81
CA TRP A 185 7.22 -6.57 -30.66
C TRP A 185 7.69 -5.87 -29.38
N ARG A 186 6.79 -5.72 -28.40
CA ARG A 186 6.96 -4.94 -27.14
C ARG A 186 7.09 -3.42 -27.32
N ASN A 187 7.14 -2.93 -28.55
CA ASN A 187 7.24 -1.51 -28.91
C ASN A 187 6.20 -0.67 -28.19
N GLY A 188 6.59 0.49 -27.68
CA GLY A 188 5.64 1.47 -27.15
C GLY A 188 5.53 2.71 -28.02
N VAL A 189 4.54 3.54 -27.71
CA VAL A 189 4.23 4.77 -28.46
C VAL A 189 4.49 5.99 -27.58
N THR A 190 5.10 7.02 -28.17
CA THR A 190 5.32 8.33 -27.55
C THR A 190 4.85 9.42 -28.48
N TYR A 191 4.05 10.37 -28.00
CA TYR A 191 3.71 11.55 -28.78
C TYR A 191 4.74 12.64 -28.51
N ALA A 192 5.39 13.14 -29.56
CA ALA A 192 6.36 14.22 -29.45
C ALA A 192 6.44 14.99 -30.77
N ALA A 193 6.68 16.30 -30.69
CA ALA A 193 6.87 17.16 -31.87
C ALA A 193 5.76 17.02 -32.95
N GLY A 194 4.52 16.74 -32.54
CA GLY A 194 3.36 16.65 -33.43
C GLY A 194 3.14 15.30 -34.13
N ALA A 195 3.86 14.24 -33.74
CA ALA A 195 3.68 12.89 -34.28
C ALA A 195 3.74 11.83 -33.18
N TYR A 196 3.15 10.67 -33.47
CA TYR A 196 3.30 9.45 -32.67
C TYR A 196 4.53 8.69 -33.14
N TRP A 197 5.46 8.45 -32.23
CA TRP A 197 6.73 7.80 -32.50
C TRP A 197 6.73 6.36 -31.98
N VAL A 198 7.09 5.42 -32.86
CA VAL A 198 7.14 3.99 -32.54
C VAL A 198 8.32 3.33 -33.25
N GLY A 199 9.02 2.42 -32.56
CA GLY A 199 10.13 1.66 -33.13
C GLY A 199 9.69 0.52 -34.05
N ASP A 200 10.65 -0.26 -34.57
CA ASP A 200 10.40 -1.58 -35.16
C ASP A 200 11.54 -2.59 -34.86
N GLU A 201 11.33 -3.86 -35.23
CA GLU A 201 12.28 -4.97 -35.05
C GLU A 201 13.46 -4.95 -36.06
N THR A 202 13.59 -3.90 -36.88
CA THR A 202 14.67 -3.71 -37.87
C THR A 202 15.48 -2.44 -37.66
N GLY A 203 15.18 -1.67 -36.61
CA GLY A 203 15.93 -0.49 -36.20
C GLY A 203 15.50 0.79 -36.89
N ASN A 204 14.25 0.87 -37.37
CA ASN A 204 13.66 2.13 -37.79
C ASN A 204 12.77 2.70 -36.69
N ILE A 205 12.82 4.03 -36.54
CA ILE A 205 11.80 4.79 -35.81
C ILE A 205 10.80 5.33 -36.82
N TRP A 206 9.51 5.26 -36.50
CA TRP A 206 8.41 5.70 -37.34
C TRP A 206 7.76 6.94 -36.73
N ALA A 207 7.61 8.00 -37.52
CA ALA A 207 6.74 9.15 -37.22
C ALA A 207 5.38 8.91 -37.86
N VAL A 208 4.33 8.84 -37.04
CA VAL A 208 2.97 8.51 -37.44
C VAL A 208 2.03 9.67 -37.15
N THR A 209 1.23 10.05 -38.14
CA THR A 209 0.11 11.00 -38.00
C THR A 209 -1.16 10.35 -38.53
N SER A 210 -2.31 11.01 -38.40
CA SER A 210 -3.57 10.48 -38.95
C SER A 210 -3.52 10.21 -40.46
N ASN A 211 -2.61 10.87 -41.19
CA ASN A 211 -2.57 10.85 -42.66
C ASN A 211 -1.36 10.11 -43.23
N ASN A 212 -0.30 9.91 -42.47
CA ASN A 212 0.95 9.35 -42.97
C ASN A 212 1.74 8.59 -41.89
N SER A 213 2.68 7.80 -42.37
CA SER A 213 3.68 7.09 -41.58
C SER A 213 5.02 7.18 -42.31
N THR A 214 6.05 7.69 -41.65
CA THR A 214 7.38 7.92 -42.23
C THR A 214 8.44 7.27 -41.36
N SER A 215 9.37 6.51 -41.95
CA SER A 215 10.43 5.83 -41.21
C SER A 215 11.80 6.49 -41.35
N TYR A 216 12.59 6.38 -40.29
CA TYR A 216 13.97 6.84 -40.21
C TYR A 216 14.83 5.70 -39.65
N ASN A 217 15.89 5.34 -40.36
CA ASN A 217 16.78 4.27 -39.91
C ASN A 217 17.72 4.78 -38.82
N ILE A 218 17.67 4.14 -37.65
CA ILE A 218 18.55 4.44 -36.51
C ILE A 218 19.82 3.58 -36.57
N GLY A 219 19.66 2.31 -36.94
CA GLY A 219 20.78 1.37 -37.06
C GLY A 219 20.30 -0.06 -37.28
N GLN A 220 21.22 -1.02 -37.14
CA GLN A 220 20.92 -2.45 -37.21
C GLN A 220 20.56 -2.97 -35.82
N GLY A 221 19.28 -3.15 -35.55
CA GLY A 221 18.83 -3.58 -34.23
C GLY A 221 17.31 -3.57 -34.10
N LYS A 222 16.84 -3.48 -32.85
CA LYS A 222 15.42 -3.55 -32.49
C LYS A 222 15.08 -2.45 -31.50
N LEU A 223 13.92 -1.84 -31.66
CA LEU A 223 13.39 -0.79 -30.78
C LEU A 223 12.13 -1.32 -30.09
N ARG A 224 12.24 -1.66 -28.80
CA ARG A 224 11.26 -2.52 -28.09
C ARG A 224 10.55 -1.86 -26.91
N HIS A 225 10.76 -0.58 -26.71
CA HIS A 225 10.05 0.21 -25.71
C HIS A 225 9.74 1.58 -26.33
N PRO A 226 8.84 2.39 -25.73
CA PRO A 226 8.61 3.73 -26.22
C PRO A 226 9.91 4.55 -26.25
N PRO A 227 10.13 5.39 -27.26
CA PRO A 227 11.12 6.46 -27.16
C PRO A 227 10.79 7.39 -25.99
N VAL A 228 11.78 7.95 -25.32
CA VAL A 228 11.53 8.96 -24.27
C VAL A 228 11.49 10.34 -24.93
N GLU A 229 10.40 11.09 -24.74
CA GLU A 229 10.33 12.50 -25.15
C GLU A 229 11.28 13.34 -24.29
N LEU A 230 12.05 14.22 -24.93
CA LEU A 230 12.89 15.23 -24.28
C LEU A 230 12.18 16.59 -24.33
N ASP A 231 12.49 17.49 -23.39
CA ASP A 231 11.86 18.82 -23.29
C ASP A 231 11.89 19.66 -24.57
N ASN A 232 12.89 19.44 -25.42
CA ASN A 232 13.04 20.14 -26.69
C ASN A 232 12.28 19.47 -27.86
N GLY A 233 11.48 18.44 -27.58
CA GLY A 233 10.73 17.64 -28.56
C GLY A 233 11.57 16.58 -29.28
N ASP A 234 12.85 16.40 -28.90
CA ASP A 234 13.67 15.29 -29.40
C ASP A 234 13.33 13.98 -28.68
N LEU A 235 13.91 12.87 -29.15
CA LEU A 235 13.69 11.56 -28.56
C LEU A 235 14.99 10.94 -28.07
N LEU A 236 14.94 10.27 -26.92
CA LEU A 236 15.94 9.28 -26.55
C LEU A 236 15.49 7.89 -26.99
N ILE A 237 16.37 7.19 -27.71
CA ILE A 237 16.11 5.89 -28.33
C ILE A 237 17.16 4.89 -27.83
N HIS A 238 16.71 3.73 -27.34
CA HIS A 238 17.58 2.61 -26.98
C HIS A 238 17.47 1.51 -28.03
N LEU A 239 18.52 1.34 -28.83
CA LEU A 239 18.59 0.35 -29.90
C LEU A 239 19.22 -0.95 -29.38
N GLN A 240 18.43 -2.02 -29.31
CA GLN A 240 18.95 -3.36 -28.99
C GLN A 240 19.67 -3.94 -30.21
N THR A 241 20.95 -4.26 -30.06
CA THR A 241 21.76 -4.90 -31.12
C THR A 241 21.95 -6.39 -30.83
N SER A 242 22.67 -7.11 -31.70
CA SER A 242 22.96 -8.53 -31.50
C SER A 242 23.97 -8.83 -30.38
N ILE A 243 24.77 -7.84 -29.98
CA ILE A 243 25.87 -8.01 -29.00
C ILE A 243 25.74 -7.12 -27.76
N GLY A 244 24.70 -6.29 -27.69
CA GLY A 244 24.51 -5.28 -26.64
C GLY A 244 23.36 -4.35 -27.00
N SER A 245 23.48 -3.08 -26.64
CA SER A 245 22.56 -2.04 -27.09
C SER A 245 23.26 -0.68 -27.19
N THR A 246 22.57 0.30 -27.73
CA THR A 246 23.11 1.63 -27.95
C THR A 246 22.04 2.68 -27.70
N VAL A 247 22.37 3.71 -26.92
CA VAL A 247 21.46 4.81 -26.61
C VAL A 247 21.79 6.01 -27.50
N TYR A 248 20.77 6.53 -28.19
CA TYR A 248 20.86 7.66 -29.09
C TYR A 248 19.92 8.78 -28.66
N ARG A 249 20.31 10.02 -28.93
CA ARG A 249 19.36 11.13 -29.09
C ARG A 249 19.02 11.27 -30.56
N PHE A 250 17.74 11.32 -30.89
CA PHE A 250 17.20 11.55 -32.22
C PHE A 250 16.54 12.93 -32.29
N ASP A 251 17.04 13.78 -33.19
CA ASP A 251 16.49 15.11 -33.43
C ASP A 251 15.26 15.00 -34.34
N THR A 252 14.09 15.36 -33.84
CA THR A 252 12.81 15.20 -34.55
C THR A 252 12.62 16.21 -35.69
N THR A 253 13.41 17.29 -35.71
CA THR A 253 13.37 18.31 -36.77
C THR A 253 14.36 18.02 -37.90
N SER A 254 15.61 17.70 -37.55
CA SER A 254 16.67 17.39 -38.53
C SER A 254 16.69 15.92 -38.93
N HIS A 255 15.99 15.06 -38.21
CA HIS A 255 15.95 13.60 -38.39
C HIS A 255 17.34 12.96 -38.30
N SER A 256 18.20 13.50 -37.43
CA SER A 256 19.57 13.05 -37.25
C SER A 256 19.73 12.34 -35.90
N THR A 257 20.62 11.35 -35.83
CA THR A 257 20.94 10.62 -34.60
C THR A 257 22.29 11.05 -34.05
N SER A 258 22.38 11.13 -32.73
CA SER A 258 23.63 11.36 -31.99
C SER A 258 23.81 10.29 -30.93
N LEU A 259 24.97 9.64 -30.93
CA LEU A 259 25.32 8.60 -29.96
C LEU A 259 25.49 9.22 -28.57
N ILE A 260 24.83 8.64 -27.57
CA ILE A 260 25.02 8.97 -26.16
C ILE A 260 25.99 7.97 -25.53
N MET A 261 25.68 6.68 -25.62
CA MET A 261 26.49 5.60 -25.05
C MET A 261 26.24 4.24 -25.71
N ASN A 262 27.18 3.32 -25.53
CA ASN A 262 26.93 1.89 -25.71
C ASN A 262 26.53 1.29 -24.36
N SER A 263 25.63 0.32 -24.38
CA SER A 263 24.97 -0.26 -23.21
C SER A 263 24.92 -1.79 -23.34
N GLY A 264 24.61 -2.49 -22.24
CA GLY A 264 24.48 -3.94 -22.20
C GLY A 264 23.34 -4.48 -23.08
N SER A 265 23.22 -5.80 -23.17
CA SER A 265 22.14 -6.42 -23.95
C SER A 265 20.82 -6.38 -23.19
N GLY A 266 19.70 -6.45 -23.91
CA GLY A 266 18.37 -6.50 -23.30
C GLY A 266 18.02 -5.21 -22.55
N PRO A 267 17.84 -4.07 -23.25
CA PRO A 267 17.44 -2.84 -22.59
C PRO A 267 16.08 -3.00 -21.90
N GLY A 268 15.96 -2.51 -20.67
CA GLY A 268 14.69 -2.32 -19.97
C GLY A 268 13.95 -1.07 -20.46
N ILE A 269 12.81 -0.77 -19.85
CA ILE A 269 12.02 0.43 -20.21
C ILE A 269 12.59 1.64 -19.46
N PRO A 270 13.09 2.68 -20.15
CA PRO A 270 13.57 3.88 -19.50
C PRO A 270 12.44 4.67 -18.84
N ILE A 271 12.76 5.38 -17.76
CA ILE A 271 11.85 6.32 -17.10
C ILE A 271 12.52 7.69 -16.96
N LEU A 272 11.70 8.73 -16.87
CA LEU A 272 12.12 10.07 -16.50
C LEU A 272 11.89 10.24 -15.00
N VAL A 273 12.95 10.56 -14.25
CA VAL A 273 12.90 10.86 -12.81
C VAL A 273 13.53 12.23 -12.63
N ASN A 274 12.74 13.20 -12.18
CA ASN A 274 13.12 14.62 -12.22
C ASN A 274 13.53 15.04 -13.66
N ASP A 275 14.74 15.59 -13.82
CA ASP A 275 15.31 15.99 -15.12
C ASP A 275 16.28 14.94 -15.71
N TYR A 276 16.29 13.73 -15.15
CA TYR A 276 17.21 12.66 -15.53
C TYR A 276 16.47 11.46 -16.11
N ILE A 277 17.08 10.86 -17.12
CA ILE A 277 16.57 9.64 -17.75
C ILE A 277 17.33 8.47 -17.16
N ILE A 278 16.59 7.53 -16.59
CA ILE A 278 17.14 6.31 -16.01
C ILE A 278 16.94 5.19 -17.03
N THR A 279 18.03 4.55 -17.41
CA THR A 279 18.04 3.40 -18.32
C THR A 279 18.64 2.19 -17.61
N ILE A 280 18.27 0.98 -18.03
CA ILE A 280 18.78 -0.24 -17.43
C ILE A 280 19.01 -1.31 -18.48
N ASP A 281 19.98 -2.18 -18.24
CA ASP A 281 20.31 -3.29 -19.12
C ASP A 281 20.90 -4.48 -18.33
N SER A 282 21.31 -5.53 -19.04
CA SER A 282 21.88 -6.74 -18.43
C SER A 282 23.24 -6.56 -17.72
N GLN A 283 23.79 -5.35 -17.67
CA GLN A 283 25.07 -5.00 -17.06
C GLN A 283 24.94 -3.87 -16.03
N GLN A 284 24.17 -2.82 -16.33
CA GLN A 284 24.11 -1.62 -15.47
C GLN A 284 22.76 -0.91 -15.49
N ILE A 285 22.51 -0.15 -14.43
CA ILE A 285 21.57 0.98 -14.39
C ILE A 285 22.35 2.27 -14.65
N THR A 286 21.78 3.21 -15.40
CA THR A 286 22.50 4.40 -15.88
C THR A 286 21.62 5.64 -15.84
N SER A 287 22.17 6.72 -15.29
CA SER A 287 21.55 8.05 -15.25
C SER A 287 22.10 8.93 -16.39
N ILE A 288 21.19 9.58 -17.12
CA ILE A 288 21.50 10.42 -18.28
C ILE A 288 20.82 11.79 -18.10
N SER A 289 21.56 12.87 -18.29
CA SER A 289 20.99 14.23 -18.36
C SER A 289 20.97 14.72 -19.81
N CYS A 290 19.87 15.36 -20.23
CA CYS A 290 19.65 15.80 -21.61
C CYS A 290 19.34 17.31 -21.79
N ASN A 291 19.58 18.16 -20.78
CA ASN A 291 19.17 19.58 -20.78
C ASN A 291 19.67 20.42 -21.97
N GLN A 292 20.90 20.20 -22.44
CA GLN A 292 21.45 20.85 -23.64
C GLN A 292 22.04 19.82 -24.61
N LYS A 293 22.84 18.93 -24.06
CA LYS A 293 23.41 17.77 -24.73
C LYS A 293 23.21 16.58 -23.82
N CYS A 294 22.81 15.45 -24.41
CA CYS A 294 22.69 14.21 -23.66
C CYS A 294 24.09 13.68 -23.30
N SER A 295 24.29 13.41 -22.02
CA SER A 295 25.49 12.76 -21.49
C SER A 295 25.15 11.87 -20.31
N VAL A 296 25.85 10.74 -20.22
CA VAL A 296 25.82 9.88 -19.04
C VAL A 296 26.40 10.66 -17.87
N ILE A 297 25.68 10.64 -16.75
CA ILE A 297 26.11 11.23 -15.49
C ILE A 297 26.77 10.16 -14.64
N ASP A 298 26.08 9.03 -14.46
CA ASP A 298 26.56 7.95 -13.60
C ASP A 298 26.01 6.57 -14.02
N SER A 299 26.63 5.50 -13.55
CA SER A 299 26.21 4.12 -13.82
C SER A 299 26.63 3.15 -12.72
N GLU A 300 25.71 2.29 -12.31
CA GLU A 300 25.93 1.28 -11.27
C GLU A 300 25.71 -0.14 -11.83
N GLU A 301 26.51 -1.12 -11.38
CA GLU A 301 26.39 -2.50 -11.86
C GLU A 301 25.07 -3.11 -11.37
N PHE A 302 24.19 -3.46 -12.31
CA PHE A 302 22.91 -4.08 -12.02
C PHE A 302 22.38 -4.80 -13.25
N ARG A 303 21.78 -5.98 -13.07
CA ARG A 303 21.32 -6.81 -14.19
C ARG A 303 19.81 -6.83 -14.27
N SER A 304 19.25 -6.11 -15.23
CA SER A 304 17.82 -6.11 -15.49
C SER A 304 17.48 -5.81 -16.94
N ASN A 305 16.29 -6.20 -17.35
CA ASN A 305 15.68 -5.79 -18.61
C ASN A 305 14.17 -5.54 -18.41
N GLY A 306 13.78 -5.30 -17.15
CA GLY A 306 12.41 -5.08 -16.72
C GLY A 306 12.01 -3.61 -16.75
N GLU A 307 10.89 -3.33 -16.10
CA GLU A 307 10.34 -2.00 -15.90
C GLU A 307 10.96 -1.37 -14.65
N ILE A 308 11.47 -0.14 -14.79
CA ILE A 308 11.99 0.66 -13.68
C ILE A 308 10.81 1.39 -13.05
N SER A 309 10.80 1.54 -11.74
CA SER A 309 9.73 2.24 -11.01
C SER A 309 10.31 3.29 -10.09
N GLU A 310 9.67 4.45 -10.06
CA GLU A 310 9.87 5.44 -9.01
C GLU A 310 8.89 5.12 -7.87
N VAL A 311 9.43 4.94 -6.67
CA VAL A 311 8.70 4.53 -5.47
C VAL A 311 9.07 5.49 -4.34
N PHE A 312 8.16 6.41 -4.02
CA PHE A 312 8.33 7.41 -2.96
C PHE A 312 9.67 8.19 -3.03
N GLY A 313 10.13 8.52 -4.23
CA GLY A 313 11.38 9.27 -4.47
C GLY A 313 12.63 8.40 -4.69
N SER A 314 12.54 7.09 -4.43
CA SER A 314 13.59 6.13 -4.77
C SER A 314 13.32 5.44 -6.10
N ILE A 315 14.37 4.92 -6.72
CA ILE A 315 14.27 4.11 -7.95
C ILE A 315 14.37 2.64 -7.56
N ILE A 316 13.38 1.86 -7.95
CA ILE A 316 13.37 0.41 -7.76
C ILE A 316 13.32 -0.29 -9.11
N ALA A 317 14.19 -1.28 -9.30
CA ALA A 317 14.20 -2.10 -10.51
C ALA A 317 14.26 -3.59 -10.18
N PRO A 318 13.49 -4.45 -10.88
CA PRO A 318 13.55 -5.89 -10.68
C PRO A 318 14.86 -6.46 -11.20
N ARG A 319 15.47 -7.40 -10.48
CA ARG A 319 16.66 -8.10 -10.95
C ARG A 319 16.25 -9.27 -11.84
N ASN A 320 16.69 -9.25 -13.10
CA ASN A 320 16.36 -10.33 -14.03
C ASN A 320 17.41 -11.46 -14.02
N THR A 321 17.55 -12.13 -12.89
CA THR A 321 18.37 -13.34 -12.75
C THR A 321 17.67 -14.35 -11.84
N VAL A 322 18.14 -15.60 -11.80
CA VAL A 322 17.56 -16.64 -10.92
C VAL A 322 17.65 -16.29 -9.44
N GLU A 323 18.64 -15.47 -9.05
CA GLU A 323 18.73 -15.01 -7.66
C GLU A 323 17.60 -14.03 -7.30
N GLY A 324 16.97 -13.38 -8.28
CA GLY A 324 15.86 -12.45 -8.08
C GLY A 324 16.17 -11.26 -7.19
N GLY A 325 15.12 -10.67 -6.63
CA GLY A 325 15.15 -9.47 -5.80
C GLY A 325 14.99 -8.17 -6.59
N TYR A 326 15.01 -7.04 -5.88
CA TYR A 326 14.85 -5.71 -6.45
C TYR A 326 16.01 -4.82 -5.98
N GLY A 327 16.64 -4.10 -6.92
CA GLY A 327 17.66 -3.12 -6.59
C GLY A 327 17.00 -1.80 -6.20
N LEU A 328 17.45 -1.22 -5.09
CA LEU A 328 17.04 0.10 -4.61
C LEU A 328 18.16 1.11 -4.88
N PHE A 329 17.81 2.19 -5.56
CA PHE A 329 18.73 3.26 -5.92
C PHE A 329 18.15 4.62 -5.54
N GLU A 330 18.99 5.52 -5.06
CA GLU A 330 18.64 6.92 -4.85
C GLU A 330 19.29 7.78 -5.94
N LEU A 331 18.52 8.71 -6.49
CA LEU A 331 19.03 9.67 -7.47
C LEU A 331 19.34 10.98 -6.75
N GLN A 332 20.63 11.30 -6.63
CA GLN A 332 21.04 12.58 -6.05
C GLN A 332 20.65 13.76 -6.96
N THR A 333 20.59 14.96 -6.38
CA THR A 333 20.38 16.21 -7.15
C THR A 333 21.48 16.49 -8.20
N SER A 334 22.65 15.87 -8.08
CA SER A 334 23.72 15.89 -9.08
C SER A 334 23.41 15.00 -10.30
N GLY A 335 22.50 14.04 -10.14
CA GLY A 335 22.20 12.97 -11.10
C GLY A 335 23.02 11.70 -10.88
N GLU A 336 23.88 11.66 -9.86
CA GLU A 336 24.61 10.45 -9.43
C GLU A 336 23.65 9.44 -8.79
N LEU A 337 23.94 8.14 -8.97
CA LEU A 337 23.13 7.04 -8.50
C LEU A 337 23.78 6.40 -7.27
N ASP A 338 23.13 6.49 -6.12
CA ASP A 338 23.55 5.75 -4.95
C ASP A 338 22.82 4.40 -4.89
N SER A 339 23.58 3.32 -4.94
CA SER A 339 23.07 1.96 -4.69
C SER A 339 22.90 1.75 -3.19
N LEU A 340 21.65 1.69 -2.72
CA LEU A 340 21.34 1.58 -1.30
C LEU A 340 21.40 0.12 -0.85
N GLU A 341 20.50 -0.70 -1.37
CA GLU A 341 20.41 -2.12 -1.01
C GLU A 341 19.74 -2.96 -2.10
N MET A 342 19.70 -4.27 -1.86
CA MET A 342 18.97 -5.22 -2.69
C MET A 342 17.90 -5.89 -1.83
N LEU A 343 16.65 -5.60 -2.13
CA LEU A 343 15.49 -6.23 -1.51
C LEU A 343 15.44 -7.70 -1.93
N ARG A 344 15.34 -8.59 -0.94
CA ARG A 344 15.35 -10.04 -1.13
C ARG A 344 14.14 -10.68 -0.50
N PHE A 345 13.56 -11.64 -1.18
CA PHE A 345 12.43 -12.41 -0.71
C PHE A 345 12.71 -13.91 -0.78
N SER A 346 12.01 -14.71 0.04
CA SER A 346 12.21 -16.16 0.12
C SER A 346 11.86 -16.91 -1.18
N ASP A 347 11.03 -16.30 -2.02
CA ASP A 347 10.54 -16.77 -3.30
C ASP A 347 11.13 -15.96 -4.47
N ASP A 348 12.28 -15.32 -4.26
CA ASP A 348 12.99 -14.60 -5.30
C ASP A 348 13.19 -15.47 -6.55
N TRP A 349 12.94 -14.85 -7.70
CA TRP A 349 13.09 -15.45 -9.01
C TRP A 349 13.39 -14.34 -10.03
N TYR A 350 13.53 -14.70 -11.29
CA TYR A 350 13.59 -13.73 -12.39
C TYR A 350 12.44 -12.71 -12.25
N GLY A 351 12.76 -11.43 -12.40
CA GLY A 351 11.80 -10.34 -12.33
C GLY A 351 11.94 -9.39 -13.51
N THR A 352 10.79 -9.05 -14.11
CA THR A 352 10.68 -8.07 -15.18
C THR A 352 9.63 -6.99 -14.91
N ALA A 353 8.63 -7.27 -14.08
CA ALA A 353 7.61 -6.30 -13.69
C ALA A 353 8.17 -5.23 -12.75
N GLY A 354 7.73 -3.99 -12.96
CA GLY A 354 8.02 -2.87 -12.06
C GLY A 354 7.26 -2.99 -10.73
N VAL A 355 7.56 -2.08 -9.82
CA VAL A 355 6.91 -1.97 -8.51
C VAL A 355 5.79 -0.93 -8.59
N GLU A 356 4.61 -1.30 -8.12
CA GLU A 356 3.52 -0.34 -7.93
C GLU A 356 3.54 0.23 -6.52
N SER A 357 3.34 1.54 -6.41
CA SER A 357 3.38 2.23 -5.13
C SER A 357 2.36 3.36 -5.11
N TRP A 358 1.58 3.44 -4.04
CA TRP A 358 0.57 4.47 -3.87
C TRP A 358 0.33 4.76 -2.40
N ILE A 359 -0.32 5.88 -2.13
CA ILE A 359 -0.76 6.26 -0.80
C ILE A 359 -2.28 6.10 -0.74
N ASN A 360 -2.77 5.42 0.28
CA ASN A 360 -4.20 5.30 0.53
C ASN A 360 -4.48 5.39 2.03
N ASN A 361 -5.41 6.27 2.42
CA ASN A 361 -5.75 6.56 3.81
C ASN A 361 -4.53 6.85 4.72
N GLY A 362 -3.52 7.56 4.20
CA GLY A 362 -2.29 7.91 4.95
C GLY A 362 -1.28 6.77 5.07
N GLN A 363 -1.58 5.60 4.50
CA GLN A 363 -0.70 4.44 4.47
C GLN A 363 -0.03 4.32 3.10
N ASN A 364 1.28 4.11 3.11
CA ASN A 364 2.06 3.88 1.89
C ASN A 364 2.02 2.39 1.56
N TYR A 365 1.72 2.06 0.32
CA TYR A 365 1.71 0.69 -0.18
C TYR A 365 2.78 0.48 -1.24
N GLN A 366 3.36 -0.71 -1.25
CA GLN A 366 4.25 -1.20 -2.31
C GLN A 366 3.82 -2.60 -2.72
N LEU A 367 3.73 -2.83 -4.03
CA LEU A 367 3.32 -4.10 -4.60
C LEU A 367 4.42 -4.63 -5.51
N PHE A 368 4.94 -5.80 -5.15
CA PHE A 368 6.00 -6.49 -5.87
C PHE A 368 5.43 -7.73 -6.55
N VAL A 369 5.91 -8.05 -7.76
CA VAL A 369 5.57 -9.28 -8.46
C VAL A 369 6.73 -9.79 -9.31
N ASN A 370 7.11 -11.06 -9.12
CA ASN A 370 8.15 -11.70 -9.93
C ASN A 370 7.56 -12.44 -11.15
N ASP A 371 8.42 -12.90 -12.06
CA ASP A 371 8.00 -13.59 -13.28
C ASP A 371 7.31 -14.94 -12.99
N ASN A 372 7.46 -15.48 -11.78
CA ASN A 372 6.76 -16.68 -11.32
C ASN A 372 5.40 -16.36 -10.67
N ALA A 373 4.85 -15.16 -10.93
CA ALA A 373 3.52 -14.70 -10.53
C ALA A 373 3.27 -14.71 -9.00
N ASN A 374 4.32 -14.48 -8.21
CA ASN A 374 4.20 -14.27 -6.77
C ASN A 374 4.02 -12.79 -6.48
N VAL A 375 2.80 -12.41 -6.12
CA VAL A 375 2.40 -11.04 -5.80
C VAL A 375 2.54 -10.81 -4.30
N LYS A 376 3.14 -9.70 -3.90
CA LYS A 376 3.32 -9.33 -2.49
C LYS A 376 2.91 -7.89 -2.26
N LEU A 377 2.04 -7.68 -1.28
CA LEU A 377 1.69 -6.35 -0.82
C LEU A 377 2.41 -6.04 0.48
N TYR A 378 3.14 -4.93 0.47
CA TYR A 378 3.72 -4.32 1.65
C TYR A 378 3.00 -3.01 1.92
N SER A 379 2.90 -2.66 3.19
CA SER A 379 2.44 -1.34 3.59
C SER A 379 3.17 -0.86 4.82
N THR A 380 3.31 0.45 4.96
CA THR A 380 3.71 1.04 6.24
C THR A 380 2.68 0.67 7.30
N ASN A 381 3.03 0.61 8.58
CA ASN A 381 2.00 0.55 9.60
C ASN A 381 1.09 1.76 9.43
N PHE A 382 -0.21 1.62 9.74
CA PHE A 382 -1.10 2.76 9.83
C PHE A 382 -0.49 3.73 10.84
N THR A 383 0.22 4.73 10.33
CA THR A 383 0.31 5.99 11.02
C THR A 383 -1.14 6.43 11.03
N VAL A 384 -1.80 6.17 12.17
CA VAL A 384 -2.70 7.19 12.65
C VAL A 384 -1.77 8.39 12.65
N GLU A 385 -1.83 9.21 11.60
CA GLU A 385 -1.91 10.61 11.87
C GLU A 385 -3.02 10.67 12.91
N SER A 386 -2.62 10.60 14.19
CA SER A 386 -3.05 11.65 15.03
C SER A 386 -2.63 12.89 14.24
N VAL A 387 -3.55 13.34 13.40
CA VAL A 387 -4.02 14.69 13.50
C VAL A 387 -4.40 14.83 14.99
N THR A 388 -3.40 14.86 15.89
CA THR A 388 -3.09 16.12 16.52
C THR A 388 -3.11 17.07 15.34
N GLU A 389 -4.29 17.63 15.08
CA GLU A 389 -4.33 19.01 14.72
C GLU A 389 -3.22 19.56 15.61
N GLU A 390 -2.15 20.08 15.04
CA GLU A 390 -1.61 21.27 15.65
C GLU A 390 -2.75 22.31 15.60
N ASN A 391 -3.85 22.08 16.34
CA ASN A 391 -4.20 22.91 17.44
C ASN A 391 -2.87 23.12 18.15
N SER A 392 -2.10 24.11 17.65
CA SER A 392 -1.44 25.07 18.51
C SER A 392 -2.31 25.11 19.73
N ASP A 393 -1.81 24.52 20.81
CA ASP A 393 -2.64 24.06 21.91
C ASP A 393 -3.05 25.29 22.70
N TRP A 394 -3.82 26.15 22.05
CA TRP A 394 -4.28 27.44 22.48
C TRP A 394 -5.13 27.22 23.70
N ARG A 395 -5.72 26.02 23.85
CA ARG A 395 -6.37 25.56 25.06
C ARG A 395 -5.36 25.40 26.19
N ILE A 396 -4.27 24.64 26.03
CA ILE A 396 -3.20 24.56 27.04
C ILE A 396 -2.55 25.92 27.32
N ILE A 397 -2.24 26.72 26.29
CA ILE A 397 -1.66 28.06 26.42
C ILE A 397 -2.62 29.01 27.14
N LEU A 398 -3.92 28.97 26.83
CA LEU A 398 -4.96 29.75 27.51
C LEU A 398 -5.12 29.30 28.96
N VAL A 399 -5.09 28.00 29.24
CA VAL A 399 -5.14 27.45 30.60
C VAL A 399 -3.92 27.89 31.41
N LEU A 400 -2.71 27.81 30.85
CA LEU A 400 -1.47 28.26 31.48
C LEU A 400 -1.48 29.79 31.71
N LEU A 401 -1.98 30.57 30.75
CA LEU A 401 -2.14 32.01 30.89
C LEU A 401 -3.15 32.36 31.99
N CYS A 402 -4.32 31.71 32.00
CA CYS A 402 -5.32 31.87 33.04
C CYS A 402 -4.78 31.47 34.42
N ALA A 403 -4.05 30.37 34.52
CA ALA A 403 -3.38 29.93 35.73
C ALA A 403 -2.37 30.97 36.23
N LEU A 404 -1.51 31.48 35.35
CA LEU A 404 -0.55 32.54 35.68
C LEU A 404 -1.24 33.81 36.17
N ILE A 405 -2.33 34.23 35.53
CA ILE A 405 -3.12 35.40 35.95
C ILE A 405 -3.75 35.16 37.32
N LEU A 406 -4.34 33.98 37.56
CA LEU A 406 -5.02 33.66 38.82
C LEU A 406 -4.02 33.50 39.98
N ILE A 407 -2.87 32.85 39.75
CA ILE A 407 -1.78 32.75 40.73
C ILE A 407 -1.21 34.13 41.04
N SER A 408 -0.99 34.97 40.01
CA SER A 408 -0.50 36.34 40.20
C SER A 408 -1.51 37.20 40.96
N ALA A 409 -2.80 37.11 40.62
CA ALA A 409 -3.87 37.83 41.32
C ALA A 409 -4.03 37.35 42.77
N THR A 410 -3.89 36.05 43.02
CA THR A 410 -3.90 35.47 44.37
C THR A 410 -2.73 36.03 45.18
N SER A 411 -1.51 35.97 44.64
CA SER A 411 -0.29 36.49 45.27
C SER A 411 -0.36 38.00 45.55
N ILE A 412 -0.85 38.81 44.60
CA ILE A 412 -0.99 40.27 44.78
C ILE A 412 -2.04 40.59 45.86
N ASN A 413 -3.16 39.88 45.90
CA ASN A 413 -4.18 40.09 46.94
C ASN A 413 -3.71 39.61 48.32
N LEU A 414 -2.90 38.55 48.38
CA LEU A 414 -2.26 38.07 49.61
C LEU A 414 -1.28 39.12 50.16
N LEU A 415 -0.43 39.69 49.29
CA LEU A 415 0.51 40.76 49.63
C LEU A 415 -0.19 42.06 50.06
N ARG A 416 -1.45 42.26 49.65
CA ARG A 416 -2.30 43.40 50.04
C ARG A 416 -3.17 43.10 51.28
N GLU A 417 -2.93 41.99 51.96
CA GLU A 417 -3.69 41.50 53.13
C GLU A 417 -5.20 41.32 52.87
N ARG A 418 -5.60 41.13 51.61
CA ARG A 418 -7.00 40.91 51.19
C ARG A 418 -7.30 39.42 51.05
N PHE A 419 -7.26 38.71 52.18
CA PHE A 419 -7.39 37.24 52.25
C PHE A 419 -8.66 36.68 51.61
N LEU A 420 -9.81 37.33 51.82
CA LEU A 420 -11.10 36.94 51.22
C LEU A 420 -11.08 36.98 49.68
N SER A 421 -10.36 37.93 49.09
CA SER A 421 -10.22 38.02 47.64
C SER A 421 -9.19 37.02 47.11
N ALA A 422 -8.08 36.84 47.82
CA ALA A 422 -7.07 35.83 47.46
C ALA A 422 -7.69 34.41 47.44
N PHE A 423 -8.50 34.07 48.44
CA PHE A 423 -9.16 32.76 48.52
C PHE A 423 -10.14 32.51 47.36
N LYS A 424 -10.83 33.55 46.87
CA LYS A 424 -11.72 33.43 45.70
C LYS A 424 -10.95 33.09 44.42
N TYR A 425 -9.81 33.72 44.18
CA TYR A 425 -8.97 33.43 43.02
C TYR A 425 -8.31 32.05 43.12
N PHE A 426 -7.94 31.62 44.33
CA PHE A 426 -7.40 30.29 44.59
C PHE A 426 -8.42 29.18 44.30
N ILE A 427 -9.66 29.30 44.82
CA ILE A 427 -10.72 28.32 44.54
C ILE A 427 -10.97 28.23 43.03
N LEU A 428 -11.07 29.37 42.36
CA LEU A 428 -11.31 29.40 40.91
C LEU A 428 -10.19 28.70 40.13
N PHE A 429 -8.94 28.89 40.53
CA PHE A 429 -7.80 28.17 39.94
C PHE A 429 -7.92 26.66 40.13
N THR A 430 -8.21 26.19 41.35
CA THR A 430 -8.35 24.76 41.64
C THR A 430 -9.51 24.12 40.88
N THR A 431 -10.64 24.81 40.75
CA THR A 431 -11.80 24.30 39.98
C THR A 431 -11.49 24.14 38.50
N ILE A 432 -10.80 25.11 37.91
CA ILE A 432 -10.37 25.04 36.49
C ILE A 432 -9.41 23.87 36.30
N LEU A 433 -8.42 23.72 37.18
CA LEU A 433 -7.45 22.64 37.09
C LEU A 433 -8.11 21.26 37.15
N LEU A 434 -9.04 21.06 38.10
CA LEU A 434 -9.82 19.83 38.22
C LEU A 434 -10.68 19.53 36.99
N TYR A 435 -11.29 20.56 36.40
CA TYR A 435 -12.11 20.38 35.20
C TYR A 435 -11.28 19.88 34.01
N PHE A 436 -10.05 20.36 33.85
CA PHE A 436 -9.19 19.98 32.73
C PHE A 436 -8.53 18.60 32.92
N THR A 437 -8.20 18.18 34.15
CA THR A 437 -7.50 16.90 34.39
C THR A 437 -8.43 15.71 34.66
N MET A 438 -9.75 15.92 34.71
CA MET A 438 -10.68 14.87 35.14
C MET A 438 -10.81 13.73 34.12
N ALA A 439 -10.75 14.03 32.83
CA ALA A 439 -10.85 13.02 31.77
C ALA A 439 -9.67 12.05 31.80
N ASP A 440 -8.44 12.57 31.94
CA ASP A 440 -7.22 11.77 31.97
C ASP A 440 -7.19 10.84 33.20
N VAL A 441 -7.66 11.34 34.34
CA VAL A 441 -7.79 10.51 35.55
C VAL A 441 -8.77 9.37 35.30
N ILE A 442 -9.93 9.63 34.68
CA ILE A 442 -10.92 8.58 34.38
C ILE A 442 -10.33 7.50 33.45
N GLN A 443 -9.56 7.90 32.43
CA GLN A 443 -8.96 6.97 31.47
C GLN A 443 -7.85 6.11 32.09
N ALA A 444 -6.99 6.70 32.93
CA ALA A 444 -5.95 5.95 33.64
C ALA A 444 -6.55 4.87 34.56
N TRP A 445 -7.71 5.16 35.17
CA TRP A 445 -8.43 4.19 36.00
C TRP A 445 -9.06 3.05 35.17
N SER A 446 -9.49 3.30 33.93
CA SER A 446 -10.12 2.24 33.11
C SER A 446 -9.12 1.22 32.57
N GLN A 447 -7.90 1.64 32.26
CA GLN A 447 -6.86 0.74 31.73
C GLN A 447 -6.40 -0.29 32.76
N ILE A 448 -6.33 0.09 34.03
CA ILE A 448 -5.93 -0.80 35.13
C ILE A 448 -6.92 -1.96 35.32
N ILE A 449 -8.17 -1.83 34.87
CA ILE A 449 -9.23 -2.80 35.10
C ILE A 449 -9.32 -3.87 33.98
N ASN A 450 -8.70 -3.65 32.81
CA ASN A 450 -8.97 -4.43 31.59
C ASN A 450 -7.79 -5.28 31.07
N GLU A 451 -6.79 -5.64 31.87
CA GLU A 451 -5.74 -6.59 31.43
C GLU A 451 -6.24 -8.05 31.57
N GLU A 452 -6.53 -8.72 30.45
CA GLU A 452 -6.85 -10.17 30.41
C GLU A 452 -5.56 -11.01 30.33
N GLN A 453 -5.45 -12.05 31.17
CA GLN A 453 -4.30 -12.98 31.17
C GLN A 453 -4.64 -14.30 30.44
N GLU A 454 -3.64 -14.85 29.74
CA GLU A 454 -3.73 -16.12 29.01
C GLU A 454 -3.97 -17.33 29.94
N ALA A 455 -4.80 -18.29 29.49
CA ALA A 455 -5.14 -19.54 30.19
C ALA A 455 -3.93 -20.42 30.53
N SER A 456 -2.83 -20.28 29.78
CA SER A 456 -1.57 -21.00 29.98
C SER A 456 -0.99 -20.85 31.40
N ASN A 457 -1.28 -19.72 32.07
CA ASN A 457 -0.78 -19.44 33.42
C ASN A 457 -1.58 -20.13 34.55
N ALA A 458 -2.77 -20.66 34.26
CA ALA A 458 -3.67 -21.28 35.24
C ALA A 458 -3.76 -22.82 35.10
N TRP A 459 -3.01 -23.41 34.18
CA TRP A 459 -2.97 -24.85 33.93
C TRP A 459 -2.26 -25.63 35.05
N ASP A 460 -2.78 -26.83 35.38
CA ASP A 460 -2.17 -27.77 36.32
C ASP A 460 -1.63 -29.01 35.58
N ASP A 461 -0.33 -29.28 35.73
CA ASP A 461 0.37 -30.40 35.09
C ASP A 461 -0.15 -31.79 35.55
N GLU A 462 -0.94 -31.86 36.62
CA GLU A 462 -1.59 -33.10 37.08
C GLU A 462 -2.87 -33.46 36.30
N TRP A 463 -3.40 -32.54 35.47
CA TRP A 463 -4.60 -32.79 34.68
C TRP A 463 -4.33 -33.66 33.44
N PRO A 464 -5.33 -34.44 32.97
CA PRO A 464 -5.18 -35.24 31.77
C PRO A 464 -4.82 -34.39 30.54
N GLU A 465 -3.84 -34.83 29.74
CA GLU A 465 -3.46 -34.16 28.49
C GLU A 465 -4.64 -34.03 27.48
N GLU A 466 -5.64 -34.91 27.59
CA GLU A 466 -6.87 -34.84 26.78
C GLU A 466 -7.73 -33.60 27.06
N TRP A 467 -7.48 -32.88 28.17
CA TRP A 467 -8.17 -31.63 28.50
C TRP A 467 -7.43 -30.39 27.98
N LEU A 468 -6.25 -30.56 27.38
CA LEU A 468 -5.47 -29.45 26.85
C LEU A 468 -6.21 -28.79 25.69
N GLY A 469 -6.39 -27.46 25.76
CA GLY A 469 -7.17 -26.71 24.77
C GLY A 469 -8.68 -26.92 24.88
N THR A 470 -9.16 -27.46 25.99
CA THR A 470 -10.58 -27.57 26.33
C THR A 470 -10.91 -26.68 27.53
N GLN A 471 -12.20 -26.51 27.80
CA GLN A 471 -12.68 -25.72 28.92
C GLN A 471 -12.69 -26.55 30.22
N ILE A 472 -12.26 -25.93 31.32
CA ILE A 472 -12.09 -26.58 32.63
C ILE A 472 -12.75 -25.75 33.72
N VAL A 473 -13.43 -26.41 34.65
CA VAL A 473 -13.99 -25.80 35.86
C VAL A 473 -13.48 -26.52 37.11
N VAL A 474 -12.96 -25.75 38.05
CA VAL A 474 -12.50 -26.21 39.35
C VAL A 474 -13.42 -25.65 40.42
N PHE A 475 -13.98 -26.50 41.27
CA PHE A 475 -14.77 -26.15 42.44
C PHE A 475 -13.94 -26.40 43.70
N GLU A 476 -13.46 -25.33 44.33
CA GLU A 476 -12.69 -25.35 45.58
C GLU A 476 -13.62 -25.13 46.78
N PHE A 477 -13.98 -26.23 47.44
CA PHE A 477 -14.67 -26.21 48.74
C PHE A 477 -13.64 -26.12 49.86
N SER A 478 -14.08 -25.70 51.07
CA SER A 478 -13.18 -25.62 52.23
C SER A 478 -12.54 -26.96 52.64
N ASP A 479 -13.15 -28.10 52.26
CA ASP A 479 -12.71 -29.44 52.65
C ASP A 479 -12.28 -30.35 51.48
N ARG A 480 -12.52 -29.94 50.22
CA ARG A 480 -12.22 -30.73 49.02
C ARG A 480 -12.17 -29.88 47.75
N ILE A 481 -11.54 -30.41 46.71
CA ILE A 481 -11.54 -29.82 45.37
C ILE A 481 -12.22 -30.80 44.41
N VAL A 482 -13.11 -30.31 43.55
CA VAL A 482 -13.79 -31.08 42.50
C VAL A 482 -13.50 -30.44 41.16
N ILE A 483 -13.02 -31.22 40.18
CA ILE A 483 -12.58 -30.70 38.88
C ILE A 483 -13.37 -31.38 37.76
N ALA A 484 -13.85 -30.58 36.81
CA ALA A 484 -14.44 -31.04 35.57
C ALA A 484 -13.69 -30.42 34.38
N GLY A 485 -13.16 -31.25 33.49
CA GLY A 485 -12.50 -30.81 32.26
C GLY A 485 -12.92 -31.63 31.05
N GLY A 486 -12.41 -31.25 29.88
CA GLY A 486 -12.81 -31.83 28.58
C GLY A 486 -14.13 -31.26 28.04
N LEU A 487 -14.55 -30.09 28.53
CA LEU A 487 -15.77 -29.41 28.09
C LEU A 487 -15.47 -28.56 26.85
N LEU A 488 -16.42 -28.48 25.93
CA LEU A 488 -16.29 -27.76 24.66
C LEU A 488 -17.56 -26.96 24.37
N ASP A 489 -17.38 -25.85 23.65
CA ASP A 489 -18.46 -25.05 23.07
C ASP A 489 -19.38 -24.31 24.07
N TYR A 490 -18.86 -23.88 25.23
CA TYR A 490 -19.60 -22.98 26.15
C TYR A 490 -19.11 -21.53 26.02
N GLU A 491 -20.05 -20.59 25.95
CA GLU A 491 -19.74 -19.18 25.66
C GLU A 491 -19.57 -18.32 26.93
N THR A 492 -20.20 -18.70 28.06
CA THR A 492 -20.16 -17.92 29.30
C THR A 492 -19.68 -18.74 30.50
N VAL A 493 -19.17 -18.04 31.52
CA VAL A 493 -18.77 -18.67 32.80
C VAL A 493 -19.93 -19.48 33.40
N LEU A 494 -21.15 -18.95 33.38
CA LEU A 494 -22.31 -19.64 33.94
C LEU A 494 -22.66 -20.91 33.17
N ASP A 495 -22.71 -20.85 31.84
CA ASP A 495 -23.07 -22.01 31.01
C ASP A 495 -22.07 -23.16 31.20
N LEU A 496 -20.77 -22.83 31.23
CA LEU A 496 -19.72 -23.81 31.48
C LEU A 496 -19.80 -24.38 32.91
N THR A 497 -20.12 -23.54 33.89
CA THR A 497 -20.27 -23.96 35.30
C THR A 497 -21.45 -24.92 35.48
N GLU A 498 -22.59 -24.67 34.83
CA GLU A 498 -23.76 -25.56 34.87
C GLU A 498 -23.44 -26.92 34.25
N ALA A 499 -22.72 -26.94 33.13
CA ALA A 499 -22.28 -28.16 32.47
C ALA A 499 -21.30 -28.98 33.33
N ALA A 500 -20.30 -28.30 33.92
CA ALA A 500 -19.34 -28.90 34.81
C ALA A 500 -19.99 -29.50 36.07
N ALA A 501 -20.94 -28.77 36.68
CA ALA A 501 -21.69 -29.25 37.83
C ALA A 501 -22.53 -30.48 37.48
N HIS A 502 -23.19 -30.49 36.31
CA HIS A 502 -23.94 -31.65 35.83
C HIS A 502 -23.03 -32.87 35.60
N GLN A 503 -21.82 -32.69 35.02
CA GLN A 503 -20.83 -33.75 34.82
C GLN A 503 -20.39 -34.40 36.15
N GLN A 504 -20.27 -33.60 37.22
CA GLN A 504 -19.83 -34.06 38.54
C GLN A 504 -20.98 -34.42 39.48
N GLY A 505 -22.24 -34.24 39.04
CA GLY A 505 -23.42 -34.51 39.85
C GLY A 505 -23.66 -33.53 41.00
N LEU A 506 -23.15 -32.29 40.89
CA LEU A 506 -23.31 -31.23 41.89
C LEU A 506 -24.63 -30.46 41.66
N THR A 507 -25.28 -30.03 42.74
CA THR A 507 -26.48 -29.18 42.67
C THR A 507 -26.10 -27.69 42.72
N LEU A 508 -26.55 -26.90 41.76
CA LEU A 508 -26.36 -25.43 41.77
C LEU A 508 -27.65 -24.74 42.20
N GLN A 509 -27.53 -23.79 43.13
CA GLN A 509 -28.62 -22.86 43.45
C GLN A 509 -28.28 -21.48 42.90
N ILE A 510 -29.04 -21.02 41.91
CA ILE A 510 -28.82 -19.72 41.24
C ILE A 510 -30.01 -18.80 41.56
N THR A 511 -29.73 -17.53 41.85
CA THR A 511 -30.75 -16.50 42.07
C THR A 511 -30.56 -15.35 41.10
N GLU A 512 -31.66 -14.82 40.56
CA GLU A 512 -31.64 -13.66 39.68
C GLU A 512 -31.56 -12.34 40.49
N SER A 513 -30.72 -11.43 40.02
CA SER A 513 -30.60 -10.07 40.56
C SER A 513 -30.62 -9.03 39.43
N SER A 514 -30.71 -7.74 39.78
CA SER A 514 -30.60 -6.66 38.79
C SER A 514 -29.22 -6.52 38.16
N LEU A 515 -28.21 -7.25 38.66
CA LEU A 515 -26.84 -7.25 38.17
C LEU A 515 -26.48 -8.56 37.43
N GLY A 516 -27.46 -9.44 37.19
CA GLY A 516 -27.29 -10.76 36.58
C GLY A 516 -27.56 -11.91 37.55
N LYS A 517 -27.43 -13.15 37.08
CA LYS A 517 -27.53 -14.35 37.89
C LYS A 517 -26.36 -14.49 38.87
N TYR A 518 -26.66 -14.92 40.09
CA TYR A 518 -25.69 -15.13 41.15
C TYR A 518 -25.77 -16.57 41.66
N LEU A 519 -24.61 -17.21 41.81
CA LEU A 519 -24.49 -18.57 42.35
C LEU A 519 -24.52 -18.51 43.88
N VAL A 520 -25.58 -19.04 44.49
CA VAL A 520 -25.84 -18.99 45.93
C VAL A 520 -25.22 -20.18 46.65
N SER A 521 -25.28 -21.37 46.04
CA SER A 521 -24.66 -22.57 46.61
C SER A 521 -24.28 -23.58 45.54
N ILE A 522 -23.24 -24.35 45.84
CA ILE A 522 -22.80 -25.52 45.06
C ILE A 522 -22.87 -26.73 46.01
N ASP A 523 -23.56 -27.79 45.61
CA ASP A 523 -23.77 -29.02 46.40
C ASP A 523 -24.32 -28.74 47.81
N ASP A 524 -25.34 -27.89 47.89
CA ASP A 524 -25.97 -27.41 49.14
C ASP A 524 -25.02 -26.66 50.11
N VAL A 525 -23.84 -26.24 49.64
CA VAL A 525 -22.87 -25.42 50.40
C VAL A 525 -22.90 -23.97 49.93
N ALA A 526 -23.36 -23.06 50.79
CA ALA A 526 -23.52 -21.64 50.46
C ALA A 526 -22.38 -20.70 50.95
N GLY A 527 -21.61 -21.09 51.98
CA GLY A 527 -20.49 -20.26 52.50
C GLY A 527 -20.88 -18.82 52.92
N GLU A 528 -19.89 -17.91 52.92
CA GLU A 528 -20.10 -16.44 52.88
C GLU A 528 -20.36 -15.92 51.45
N GLY A 529 -20.25 -16.81 50.47
CA GLY A 529 -20.47 -16.56 49.05
C GLY A 529 -19.59 -17.46 48.20
N TRP A 530 -19.80 -17.42 46.89
CA TRP A 530 -18.91 -18.04 45.91
C TRP A 530 -18.33 -16.94 45.03
N GLU A 531 -17.03 -17.00 44.82
CA GLU A 531 -16.28 -16.13 43.92
C GLU A 531 -15.64 -16.96 42.83
N TYR A 532 -15.53 -16.39 41.63
CA TYR A 532 -14.92 -17.07 40.50
C TYR A 532 -13.76 -16.29 39.93
N ASP A 533 -12.77 -17.02 39.44
CA ASP A 533 -11.64 -16.53 38.66
C ASP A 533 -11.72 -17.13 37.25
N VAL A 534 -11.30 -16.38 36.22
CA VAL A 534 -11.09 -16.88 34.85
C VAL A 534 -9.61 -16.74 34.52
N ASN A 535 -8.93 -17.83 34.22
CA ASN A 535 -7.50 -17.87 33.93
C ASN A 535 -6.64 -17.19 35.03
N GLY A 536 -7.06 -17.30 36.29
CA GLY A 536 -6.39 -16.70 37.46
C GLY A 536 -6.73 -15.23 37.72
N GLN A 537 -7.64 -14.63 36.94
CA GLN A 537 -8.12 -13.26 37.16
C GLN A 537 -9.51 -13.24 37.82
N PRO A 538 -9.71 -12.42 38.87
CA PRO A 538 -11.01 -12.32 39.55
C PRO A 538 -12.13 -11.88 38.61
N GLY A 539 -13.26 -12.57 38.69
CA GLY A 539 -14.47 -12.23 37.97
C GLY A 539 -15.01 -10.86 38.38
N THR A 540 -15.01 -9.90 37.44
CA THR A 540 -15.49 -8.52 37.67
C THR A 540 -16.96 -8.32 37.30
N LEU A 541 -17.58 -9.29 36.62
CA LEU A 541 -18.96 -9.27 36.14
C LEU A 541 -19.75 -10.48 36.69
N SER A 542 -21.07 -10.49 36.54
CA SER A 542 -21.85 -11.72 36.77
C SER A 542 -21.39 -12.82 35.81
N ALA A 543 -21.35 -14.07 36.29
CA ALA A 543 -20.97 -15.25 35.51
C ALA A 543 -21.80 -15.43 34.23
N GLU A 544 -23.03 -14.90 34.19
CA GLU A 544 -23.91 -14.94 33.01
C GLU A 544 -23.44 -14.03 31.87
N TYR A 545 -22.66 -12.99 32.15
CA TYR A 545 -22.22 -12.00 31.17
C TYR A 545 -20.72 -12.04 30.88
N ARG A 546 -19.97 -12.89 31.60
CA ARG A 546 -18.54 -13.07 31.37
C ARG A 546 -18.36 -14.12 30.28
N ASN A 547 -17.98 -13.66 29.09
CA ASN A 547 -17.60 -14.55 27.99
C ASN A 547 -16.28 -15.25 28.29
N ILE A 548 -16.11 -16.44 27.71
CA ILE A 548 -14.93 -17.28 27.86
C ILE A 548 -14.47 -17.82 26.51
N ASP A 549 -13.17 -18.08 26.41
CA ASP A 549 -12.54 -18.69 25.24
C ASP A 549 -12.64 -20.23 25.28
N SER A 550 -12.30 -20.88 24.16
CA SER A 550 -12.39 -22.33 23.99
C SER A 550 -11.46 -23.15 24.91
N ASP A 551 -10.47 -22.52 25.52
CA ASP A 551 -9.48 -23.13 26.42
C ASP A 551 -9.49 -22.53 27.85
N SER A 552 -10.57 -21.81 28.20
CA SER A 552 -10.66 -21.10 29.48
C SER A 552 -10.74 -22.04 30.69
N ILE A 553 -10.06 -21.63 31.76
CA ILE A 553 -10.06 -22.30 33.06
C ILE A 553 -10.80 -21.42 34.07
N ILE A 554 -11.89 -21.95 34.64
CA ILE A 554 -12.69 -21.27 35.66
C ILE A 554 -12.41 -21.91 37.02
N LEU A 555 -12.13 -21.09 38.04
CA LEU A 555 -12.01 -21.52 39.42
C LEU A 555 -13.11 -20.88 40.24
N TRP A 556 -13.98 -21.69 40.85
CA TRP A 556 -14.93 -21.26 41.87
C TRP A 556 -14.37 -21.55 43.26
N ARG A 557 -14.20 -20.51 44.07
CA ARG A 557 -13.75 -20.63 45.46
C ARG A 557 -14.88 -20.32 46.42
N GLN A 558 -15.03 -21.18 47.42
CA GLN A 558 -15.90 -20.94 48.56
C GLN A 558 -15.28 -19.90 49.51
N LEU A 559 -16.04 -18.85 49.85
CA LEU A 559 -15.70 -17.87 50.89
C LEU A 559 -16.06 -18.33 52.31
#